data_AF-A0A967D2E9-F1
#
_entry.id   AF-A0A967D2E9-F1
#
_cell.length_a   1.000
_cell.length_b   1.000
_cell.length_c   1.000
_cell.angle_alpha   90.00
_cell.angle_beta   90.00
_cell.angle_gamma   90.00
#
_symmetry.space_group_name_H-M   'P 1'
#
loop_
_entity.id
_entity.type
_entity.pdbx_description
1 polymer ?
#
loop_
_entity_poly.entity_id
_entity_poly.type
_entity_poly.pdbx_seq_one_letter_code
_entity_poly.pdbx_strand_id
1 'polypeptide(L)'
;MWNRDEHGRVTFYDSQVWQEIPEYRDFVENSPMAELAGRVMNVEAVNFFFDAIFTRSTGSQFRTPFHQDEPYWSVEGFDTCSAWMPLVPVAKRSALEFVKGSHAWDVRYAQTNFGALTGDERDQVVYDQVEDNLEPFPDIEGNREQYEILSWDMEPGDVAIFNARIIHGGSGLLHPDRDLKVFNTQWLGDDVRVMFRPEGMDPDHSQVMTEHGLAPGDRVGGPLYPELWRREPVAV
;
A
#
# COMPACT_ATOMS: atom_id res chain seq x y z
N MET A 1 6.01 12.26 -11.13
CA MET A 1 6.19 11.28 -12.24
C MET A 1 7.27 10.32 -11.79
N TRP A 2 6.91 9.06 -11.61
CA TRP A 2 7.78 8.04 -11.00
C TRP A 2 8.70 7.37 -12.02
N ASN A 3 8.18 7.06 -13.21
CA ASN A 3 9.01 6.52 -14.28
C ASN A 3 8.50 6.94 -15.66
N ARG A 4 9.43 7.04 -16.62
CA ARG A 4 9.14 7.10 -18.05
C ARG A 4 10.06 6.13 -18.77
N ASP A 5 9.49 5.23 -19.55
CA ASP A 5 10.31 4.27 -20.30
C ASP A 5 10.79 4.82 -21.65
N GLU A 6 11.62 4.03 -22.34
CA GLU A 6 12.20 4.36 -23.64
C GLU A 6 11.16 4.61 -24.75
N HIS A 7 9.93 4.11 -24.58
CA HIS A 7 8.82 4.31 -25.51
C HIS A 7 7.95 5.51 -25.13
N GLY A 8 8.34 6.26 -24.10
CA GLY A 8 7.63 7.45 -23.62
C GLY A 8 6.42 7.15 -22.74
N ARG A 9 6.19 5.88 -22.38
CA ARG A 9 5.10 5.48 -21.48
C ARG A 9 5.42 5.92 -20.06
N VAL A 10 4.41 6.36 -19.33
CA VAL A 10 4.57 7.02 -18.03
C VAL A 10 3.94 6.19 -16.93
N THR A 11 4.65 6.09 -15.80
CA THR A 11 4.10 5.69 -14.50
C THR A 11 4.14 6.90 -13.58
N PHE A 12 3.00 7.19 -12.97
CA PHE A 12 2.82 8.27 -12.02
C PHE A 12 2.33 7.68 -10.70
N TYR A 13 2.96 8.16 -9.63
CA TYR A 13 2.60 7.91 -8.25
C TYR A 13 2.50 9.28 -7.58
N ASP A 14 1.50 9.40 -6.71
CA ASP A 14 1.32 10.52 -5.80
C ASP A 14 0.60 10.01 -4.55
N SER A 15 0.78 10.69 -3.43
CA SER A 15 0.17 10.29 -2.16
C SER A 15 -0.32 11.50 -1.38
N GLN A 16 -1.17 11.25 -0.38
CA GLN A 16 -1.80 12.29 0.42
C GLN A 16 -2.70 13.25 -0.37
N VAL A 17 -3.16 12.85 -1.56
CA VAL A 17 -3.96 13.71 -2.43
C VAL A 17 -5.37 13.96 -1.89
N TRP A 18 -5.84 13.15 -0.95
CA TRP A 18 -7.07 13.41 -0.19
C TRP A 18 -7.05 14.78 0.53
N GLN A 19 -5.87 15.31 0.82
CA GLN A 19 -5.76 16.63 1.46
C GLN A 19 -6.15 17.75 0.51
N GLU A 20 -5.94 17.56 -0.79
CA GLU A 20 -6.07 18.58 -1.83
C GLU A 20 -7.32 18.42 -2.69
N ILE A 21 -7.77 17.16 -2.90
CA ILE A 21 -8.86 16.83 -3.83
C ILE A 21 -10.13 16.48 -3.03
N PRO A 22 -11.19 17.31 -3.08
CA PRO A 22 -12.41 17.12 -2.31
C PRO A 22 -13.08 15.76 -2.54
N GLU A 23 -13.03 15.22 -3.74
CA GLU A 23 -13.64 13.93 -4.08
C GLU A 23 -12.94 12.74 -3.40
N TYR A 24 -11.61 12.80 -3.25
CA TYR A 24 -10.86 11.78 -2.52
C TYR A 24 -11.06 11.92 -1.02
N ARG A 25 -11.12 13.16 -0.51
CA ARG A 25 -11.53 13.41 0.89
C ARG A 25 -12.91 12.86 1.18
N ASP A 26 -13.88 13.13 0.32
CA ASP A 26 -15.25 12.65 0.48
C ASP A 26 -15.32 11.12 0.50
N PHE A 27 -14.56 10.45 -0.38
CA PHE A 27 -14.45 9.00 -0.33
C PHE A 27 -13.87 8.53 1.02
N VAL A 28 -12.78 9.13 1.48
CA VAL A 28 -12.12 8.75 2.73
C VAL A 28 -13.05 8.96 3.93
N GLU A 29 -13.69 10.13 4.03
CA GLU A 29 -14.48 10.53 5.19
C GLU A 29 -15.92 9.97 5.20
N ASN A 30 -16.54 9.79 4.03
CA ASN A 30 -17.99 9.52 3.93
C ASN A 30 -18.36 8.20 3.23
N SER A 31 -17.41 7.48 2.62
CA SER A 31 -17.69 6.16 2.04
C SER A 31 -17.75 5.06 3.11
N PRO A 32 -18.29 3.86 2.80
CA PRO A 32 -18.28 2.74 3.73
C PRO A 32 -16.89 2.10 3.92
N MET A 33 -15.82 2.65 3.33
CA MET A 33 -14.50 2.01 3.33
C MET A 33 -13.91 1.84 4.74
N ALA A 34 -14.05 2.83 5.62
CA ALA A 34 -13.58 2.71 7.00
C ALA A 34 -14.27 1.56 7.76
N GLU A 35 -15.58 1.41 7.56
CA GLU A 35 -16.35 0.30 8.14
C GLU A 35 -15.92 -1.06 7.57
N LEU A 36 -15.77 -1.14 6.25
CA LEU A 36 -15.32 -2.37 5.58
C LEU A 36 -13.93 -2.78 6.08
N ALA A 37 -12.99 -1.83 6.19
CA ALA A 37 -11.66 -2.06 6.74
C ALA A 37 -11.74 -2.60 8.17
N GLY A 38 -12.55 -1.97 9.03
CA GLY A 38 -12.72 -2.38 10.42
C GLY A 38 -13.31 -3.78 10.59
N ARG A 39 -14.28 -4.14 9.74
CA ARG A 39 -14.86 -5.49 9.70
C ARG A 39 -13.89 -6.54 9.17
N VAL A 40 -13.11 -6.23 8.14
CA VAL A 40 -12.12 -7.16 7.55
C VAL A 40 -10.95 -7.40 8.51
N MET A 41 -10.43 -6.35 9.14
CA MET A 41 -9.36 -6.47 10.15
C MET A 41 -9.88 -7.05 11.47
N ASN A 42 -11.20 -7.03 11.70
CA ASN A 42 -11.83 -7.42 12.96
C ASN A 42 -11.35 -6.59 14.17
N VAL A 43 -11.30 -5.26 14.01
CA VAL A 43 -10.86 -4.31 15.04
C VAL A 43 -12.01 -3.51 15.63
N GLU A 44 -11.75 -2.81 16.73
CA GLU A 44 -12.67 -1.91 17.44
C GLU A 44 -12.67 -0.50 16.85
N ALA A 45 -11.54 0.00 16.34
CA ALA A 45 -11.45 1.31 15.72
C ALA A 45 -10.57 1.30 14.47
N VAL A 46 -10.85 2.24 13.56
CA VAL A 46 -10.11 2.40 12.31
C VAL A 46 -9.70 3.86 12.13
N ASN A 47 -8.41 4.07 11.91
CA ASN A 47 -7.82 5.34 11.53
C ASN A 47 -7.46 5.32 10.04
N PHE A 48 -7.70 6.44 9.35
CA PHE A 48 -7.17 6.64 8.00
C PHE A 48 -5.69 7.03 8.07
N PHE A 49 -4.84 6.38 7.28
CA PHE A 49 -3.41 6.65 7.26
C PHE A 49 -3.02 7.60 6.13
N PHE A 50 -3.17 7.14 4.89
CA PHE A 50 -2.95 7.95 3.69
C PHE A 50 -3.63 7.30 2.49
N ASP A 51 -3.62 8.00 1.36
CA ASP A 51 -3.98 7.49 0.05
C ASP A 51 -2.82 7.56 -0.93
N ALA A 52 -2.88 6.71 -1.94
CA ALA A 52 -1.94 6.68 -3.05
C ALA A 52 -2.67 6.57 -4.38
N ILE A 53 -2.26 7.38 -5.35
CA ILE A 53 -2.74 7.34 -6.73
C ILE A 53 -1.69 6.69 -7.60
N PHE A 54 -2.10 5.69 -8.37
CA PHE A 54 -1.26 5.13 -9.43
C PHE A 54 -1.92 5.35 -10.78
N THR A 55 -1.20 6.00 -11.69
CA THR A 55 -1.59 6.00 -13.10
C THR A 55 -0.46 5.47 -13.96
N ARG A 56 -0.81 4.67 -14.97
CA ARG A 56 0.14 4.18 -15.96
C ARG A 56 -0.45 4.38 -17.34
N SER A 57 0.31 4.97 -18.25
CA SER A 57 -0.15 5.15 -19.62
C SER A 57 -0.32 3.80 -20.32
N THR A 58 -1.23 3.77 -21.29
CA THR A 58 -1.55 2.60 -22.10
C THR A 58 -0.31 1.85 -22.61
N GLY A 59 -0.43 0.52 -22.65
CA GLY A 59 0.66 -0.35 -23.09
C GLY A 59 1.90 -0.37 -22.19
N SER A 60 1.89 0.29 -21.02
CA SER A 60 2.96 0.12 -20.02
C SER A 60 3.17 -1.37 -19.75
N GLN A 61 4.44 -1.78 -19.61
CA GLN A 61 4.84 -3.17 -19.34
C GLN A 61 5.58 -3.31 -18.00
N PHE A 62 5.63 -2.23 -17.22
CA PHE A 62 6.27 -2.26 -15.91
C PHE A 62 5.40 -3.07 -14.95
N ARG A 63 5.95 -4.21 -14.50
CA ARG A 63 5.37 -5.02 -13.41
C ARG A 63 5.88 -4.51 -12.09
N THR A 64 4.98 -4.21 -11.16
CA THR A 64 5.33 -3.97 -9.76
C THR A 64 5.95 -5.26 -9.20
N PRO A 65 7.18 -5.22 -8.68
CA PRO A 65 7.77 -6.41 -8.07
C PRO A 65 6.98 -6.85 -6.83
N PHE A 66 7.13 -8.12 -6.44
CA PHE A 66 6.54 -8.60 -5.19
C PHE A 66 7.18 -7.92 -3.98
N HIS A 67 6.35 -7.51 -3.03
CA HIS A 67 6.76 -6.87 -1.77
C HIS A 67 5.68 -6.97 -0.70
N GLN A 68 6.03 -6.51 0.50
CA GLN A 68 5.10 -6.14 1.57
C GLN A 68 5.07 -4.61 1.67
N ASP A 69 3.93 -4.03 2.05
CA ASP A 69 3.78 -2.59 2.24
C ASP A 69 4.36 -2.12 3.58
N GLU A 70 4.07 -2.84 4.68
CA GLU A 70 4.38 -2.40 6.06
C GLU A 70 5.85 -1.97 6.27
N PRO A 71 6.87 -2.66 5.71
CA PRO A 71 8.26 -2.25 5.89
C PRO A 71 8.56 -0.83 5.40
N TYR A 72 7.78 -0.30 4.45
CA TYR A 72 7.92 1.05 3.89
C TYR A 72 7.09 2.10 4.65
N TRP A 73 6.39 1.74 5.72
CA TRP A 73 5.55 2.68 6.46
C TRP A 73 6.21 3.18 7.74
N SER A 74 5.87 4.40 8.15
CA SER A 74 6.24 4.99 9.44
C SER A 74 5.42 4.44 10.63
N VAL A 75 4.83 3.26 10.46
CA VAL A 75 4.00 2.55 11.46
C VAL A 75 4.31 1.06 11.42
N GLU A 76 3.97 0.35 12.49
CA GLU A 76 4.03 -1.12 12.53
C GLU A 76 2.83 -1.69 13.27
N GLY A 77 2.39 -2.87 12.86
CA GLY A 77 1.22 -3.54 13.43
C GLY A 77 0.61 -4.51 12.42
N PHE A 78 -0.08 -5.52 12.92
CA PHE A 78 -0.77 -6.47 12.06
C PHE A 78 -2.10 -5.92 11.56
N ASP A 79 -2.81 -5.10 12.34
CA ASP A 79 -4.12 -4.56 12.01
C ASP A 79 -4.03 -3.45 10.96
N THR A 80 -3.64 -3.83 9.76
CA THR A 80 -3.45 -2.94 8.62
C THR A 80 -4.25 -3.43 7.43
N CYS A 81 -4.69 -2.48 6.61
CA CYS A 81 -5.51 -2.76 5.45
C CYS A 81 -5.23 -1.74 4.33
N SER A 82 -4.74 -2.23 3.20
CA SER A 82 -4.72 -1.51 1.92
C SER A 82 -5.98 -1.86 1.13
N ALA A 83 -6.66 -0.85 0.59
CA ALA A 83 -7.83 -1.00 -0.28
C ALA A 83 -7.53 -0.45 -1.67
N TRP A 84 -7.24 -1.34 -2.60
CA TRP A 84 -6.87 -1.03 -3.98
C TRP A 84 -8.10 -1.09 -4.89
N MET A 85 -8.38 0.04 -5.56
CA MET A 85 -9.59 0.21 -6.37
C MET A 85 -9.22 0.71 -7.76
N PRO A 86 -9.44 -0.09 -8.81
CA PRO A 86 -9.25 0.37 -10.16
C PRO A 86 -10.40 1.30 -10.57
N LEU A 87 -10.07 2.45 -11.15
CA LEU A 87 -11.05 3.41 -11.69
C LEU A 87 -11.36 3.14 -13.17
N VAL A 88 -10.85 2.03 -13.69
CA VAL A 88 -11.00 1.54 -15.05
C VAL A 88 -11.10 0.01 -15.00
N PRO A 89 -11.70 -0.65 -16.02
CA PRO A 89 -11.60 -2.10 -16.15
C PRO A 89 -10.13 -2.56 -16.22
N VAL A 90 -9.77 -3.57 -15.43
CA VAL A 90 -8.44 -4.15 -15.35
C VAL A 90 -8.54 -5.67 -15.54
N ALA A 91 -7.93 -6.16 -16.62
CA ALA A 91 -7.83 -7.60 -16.84
C ALA A 91 -6.87 -8.23 -15.81
N LYS A 92 -7.11 -9.48 -15.44
CA LYS A 92 -6.32 -10.25 -14.46
C LYS A 92 -4.81 -10.17 -14.70
N ARG A 93 -4.37 -10.27 -15.96
CA ARG A 93 -2.94 -10.17 -16.33
C ARG A 93 -2.29 -8.82 -15.96
N SER A 94 -3.11 -7.79 -15.79
CA SER A 94 -2.75 -6.41 -15.53
C SER A 94 -3.12 -5.96 -14.11
N ALA A 95 -3.74 -6.83 -13.31
CA ALA A 95 -4.16 -6.58 -11.94
C ALA A 95 -3.04 -6.93 -10.94
N LEU A 96 -3.26 -6.60 -9.67
CA LEU A 96 -2.42 -7.09 -8.58
C LEU A 96 -2.46 -8.61 -8.48
N GLU A 97 -1.34 -9.17 -8.05
CA GLU A 97 -1.16 -10.58 -7.70
C GLU A 97 -0.81 -10.70 -6.22
N PHE A 98 -1.33 -11.73 -5.56
CA PHE A 98 -1.16 -11.94 -4.11
C PHE A 98 -0.69 -13.36 -3.83
N VAL A 99 0.33 -13.52 -2.98
CA VAL A 99 0.73 -14.83 -2.46
C VAL A 99 -0.21 -15.20 -1.31
N LYS A 100 -1.03 -16.24 -1.52
CA LYS A 100 -2.06 -16.63 -0.56
C LYS A 100 -1.46 -16.96 0.81
N GLY A 101 -2.01 -16.31 1.84
CA GLY A 101 -1.65 -16.59 3.24
C GLY A 101 -0.31 -16.01 3.71
N SER A 102 0.44 -15.31 2.85
CA SER A 102 1.79 -14.85 3.22
C SER A 102 1.82 -13.76 4.30
N HIS A 103 0.71 -13.06 4.51
CA HIS A 103 0.55 -12.11 5.62
C HIS A 103 0.66 -12.76 7.00
N ALA A 104 0.42 -14.08 7.08
CA ALA A 104 0.51 -14.86 8.32
C ALA A 104 1.84 -15.60 8.47
N TRP A 105 2.82 -15.36 7.59
CA TRP A 105 4.16 -15.92 7.76
C TRP A 105 4.87 -15.20 8.91
N ASP A 106 5.49 -15.98 9.79
CA ASP A 106 6.24 -15.47 10.95
C ASP A 106 7.66 -15.04 10.54
N VAL A 107 7.73 -14.15 9.54
CA VAL A 107 8.98 -13.64 8.97
C VAL A 107 8.79 -12.17 8.62
N ARG A 108 9.76 -11.33 8.98
CA ARG A 108 9.87 -9.96 8.51
C ARG A 108 10.91 -9.91 7.40
N TYR A 109 10.52 -9.40 6.23
CA TYR A 109 11.44 -9.27 5.11
C TYR A 109 12.04 -7.87 5.03
N ALA A 110 13.28 -7.80 4.59
CA ALA A 110 13.94 -6.55 4.27
C ALA A 110 13.23 -5.84 3.10
N GLN A 111 13.24 -4.50 3.14
CA GLN A 111 12.78 -3.68 2.03
C GLN A 111 13.61 -3.95 0.78
N THR A 112 12.94 -3.94 -0.37
CA THR A 112 13.60 -3.90 -1.67
C THR A 112 13.75 -2.44 -2.14
N ASN A 113 14.93 -2.07 -2.65
CA ASN A 113 15.12 -0.75 -3.26
C ASN A 113 14.42 -0.68 -4.62
N PHE A 114 13.19 -0.16 -4.64
CA PHE A 114 12.45 0.09 -5.87
C PHE A 114 12.96 1.27 -6.68
N GLY A 115 13.65 2.23 -6.05
CA GLY A 115 14.33 3.30 -6.76
C GLY A 115 15.34 2.78 -7.77
N ALA A 116 16.01 1.66 -7.48
CA ALA A 116 16.92 1.01 -8.42
C ALA A 116 16.27 0.66 -9.77
N LEU A 117 14.93 0.53 -9.81
CA LEU A 117 14.17 0.24 -11.02
C LEU A 117 13.92 1.48 -11.89
N THR A 118 13.97 2.69 -11.32
CA THR A 118 13.73 3.92 -12.08
C THR A 118 14.97 4.39 -12.82
N GLY A 119 16.16 4.02 -12.34
CA GLY A 119 17.45 4.51 -12.82
C GLY A 119 17.68 6.00 -12.54
N ASP A 120 16.84 6.62 -11.70
CA ASP A 120 16.94 8.00 -11.27
C ASP A 120 17.67 8.05 -9.92
N GLU A 121 18.71 8.87 -9.81
CA GLU A 121 19.48 9.03 -8.57
C GLU A 121 18.64 9.52 -7.39
N ARG A 122 17.55 10.27 -7.67
CA ARG A 122 16.68 10.84 -6.64
C ARG A 122 15.81 9.81 -5.93
N ASP A 123 15.54 8.70 -6.59
CA ASP A 123 14.69 7.63 -6.05
C ASP A 123 15.53 6.57 -5.32
N GLN A 124 16.87 6.62 -5.44
CA GLN A 124 17.75 5.62 -4.84
C GLN A 124 17.74 5.72 -3.32
N VAL A 125 17.41 4.60 -2.67
CA VAL A 125 17.56 4.43 -1.22
C VAL A 125 18.66 3.41 -0.97
N VAL A 126 19.67 3.81 -0.21
CA VAL A 126 20.70 2.88 0.27
C VAL A 126 20.21 2.30 1.60
N TYR A 127 20.03 0.98 1.64
CA TYR A 127 19.68 0.27 2.86
C TYR A 127 20.97 -0.19 3.56
N ASP A 128 21.66 0.73 4.23
CA ASP A 128 22.94 0.46 4.89
C ASP A 128 22.75 -0.13 6.30
N GLN A 129 21.54 -0.04 6.86
CA GLN A 129 21.21 -0.59 8.17
C GLN A 129 20.31 -1.80 8.03
N VAL A 130 20.92 -2.99 8.09
CA VAL A 130 20.17 -4.24 8.27
C VAL A 130 19.70 -4.28 9.71
N GLU A 131 18.40 -4.11 9.94
CA GLU A 131 17.81 -4.43 11.26
C GLU A 131 18.11 -5.92 11.56
N ASP A 132 18.56 -6.22 12.78
CA ASP A 132 19.11 -7.53 13.19
C ASP A 132 18.17 -8.74 12.99
N ASN A 133 16.91 -8.53 12.59
CA ASN A 133 15.86 -9.56 12.47
C ASN A 133 15.11 -9.56 11.12
N LEU A 134 15.69 -8.97 10.05
CA LEU A 134 15.08 -8.99 8.73
C LEU A 134 15.68 -10.10 7.85
N GLU A 135 14.83 -10.94 7.29
CA GLU A 135 15.21 -11.92 6.28
C GLU A 135 15.27 -11.27 4.89
N PRO A 136 16.13 -11.71 3.98
CA PRO A 136 16.08 -11.29 2.59
C PRO A 136 14.71 -11.58 1.96
N PHE A 137 14.20 -10.66 1.16
CA PHE A 137 12.92 -10.86 0.46
C PHE A 137 13.02 -12.07 -0.49
N PRO A 138 12.06 -13.00 -0.48
CA PRO A 138 12.13 -14.21 -1.30
C PRO A 138 11.91 -13.90 -2.78
N ASP A 139 12.61 -14.63 -3.65
CA ASP A 139 12.38 -14.55 -5.10
C ASP A 139 11.08 -15.26 -5.49
N ILE A 140 9.96 -14.52 -5.40
CA ILE A 140 8.64 -15.02 -5.78
C ILE A 140 8.54 -15.21 -7.29
N GLU A 141 9.10 -14.29 -8.09
CA GLU A 141 8.93 -14.30 -9.56
C GLU A 141 9.70 -15.46 -10.22
N GLY A 142 10.88 -15.81 -9.70
CA GLY A 142 11.67 -16.95 -10.16
C GLY A 142 11.15 -18.31 -9.70
N ASN A 143 10.29 -18.36 -8.67
CA ASN A 143 9.82 -19.59 -8.02
C ASN A 143 8.28 -19.66 -7.92
N ARG A 144 7.56 -19.08 -8.89
CA ARG A 144 6.10 -18.92 -8.85
C ARG A 144 5.34 -20.23 -8.63
N GLU A 145 5.88 -21.36 -9.08
CA GLU A 145 5.30 -22.70 -8.91
C GLU A 145 5.27 -23.18 -7.45
N GLN A 146 6.02 -22.55 -6.55
CA GLN A 146 6.03 -22.85 -5.12
C GLN A 146 4.92 -22.13 -4.36
N TYR A 147 4.21 -21.20 -5.01
CA TYR A 147 3.25 -20.31 -4.38
C TYR A 147 1.86 -20.43 -5.02
N GLU A 148 0.81 -20.37 -4.21
CA GLU A 148 -0.54 -20.14 -4.71
C GLU A 148 -0.73 -18.62 -4.92
N ILE A 149 -0.61 -18.17 -6.18
CA ILE A 149 -0.73 -16.75 -6.55
C ILE A 149 -2.15 -16.46 -7.03
N LEU A 150 -2.83 -15.55 -6.34
CA LEU A 150 -4.21 -15.14 -6.59
C LEU A 150 -4.25 -13.81 -7.35
N SER A 151 -5.19 -13.68 -8.29
CA SER A 151 -5.48 -12.45 -9.03
C SER A 151 -6.81 -12.60 -9.77
N TRP A 152 -7.46 -11.47 -10.07
CA TRP A 152 -8.82 -11.40 -10.63
C TRP A 152 -8.93 -10.34 -11.72
N ASP A 153 -9.87 -10.53 -12.66
CA ASP A 153 -10.37 -9.43 -13.47
C ASP A 153 -11.18 -8.50 -12.56
N MET A 154 -11.06 -7.19 -12.78
CA MET A 154 -11.71 -6.17 -11.95
C MET A 154 -12.36 -5.09 -12.81
N GLU A 155 -13.52 -4.62 -12.39
CA GLU A 155 -14.27 -3.52 -12.99
C GLU A 155 -14.27 -2.30 -12.06
N PRO A 156 -14.54 -1.08 -12.57
CA PRO A 156 -14.74 0.08 -11.71
C PRO A 156 -15.83 -0.18 -10.67
N GLY A 157 -15.48 0.02 -9.40
CA GLY A 157 -16.34 -0.27 -8.25
C GLY A 157 -15.94 -1.55 -7.48
N ASP A 158 -15.11 -2.41 -8.07
CA ASP A 158 -14.48 -3.50 -7.32
C ASP A 158 -13.37 -2.96 -6.39
N VAL A 159 -13.12 -3.69 -5.30
CA VAL A 159 -12.04 -3.40 -4.35
C VAL A 159 -11.30 -4.66 -3.96
N ALA A 160 -9.97 -4.61 -4.00
CA ALA A 160 -9.11 -5.61 -3.38
C ALA A 160 -8.64 -5.08 -2.03
N ILE A 161 -9.12 -5.70 -0.94
CA ILE A 161 -8.75 -5.36 0.43
C ILE A 161 -7.72 -6.39 0.93
N PHE A 162 -6.58 -5.91 1.42
CA PHE A 162 -5.51 -6.80 1.83
C PHE A 162 -4.61 -6.23 2.93
N ASN A 163 -3.99 -7.11 3.71
CA ASN A 163 -3.12 -6.74 4.82
C ASN A 163 -1.76 -6.22 4.34
N ALA A 164 -1.16 -5.25 5.02
CA ALA A 164 0.12 -4.66 4.59
C ALA A 164 1.30 -5.65 4.59
N ARG A 165 1.17 -6.79 5.29
CA ARG A 165 2.16 -7.88 5.27
C ARG A 165 1.91 -8.92 4.19
N ILE A 166 0.83 -8.83 3.42
CA ILE A 166 0.64 -9.76 2.30
C ILE A 166 1.69 -9.46 1.24
N ILE A 167 2.28 -10.52 0.70
CA ILE A 167 3.20 -10.41 -0.41
C ILE A 167 2.36 -10.23 -1.65
N HIS A 168 2.52 -9.08 -2.29
CA HIS A 168 1.78 -8.71 -3.48
C HIS A 168 2.65 -7.97 -4.47
N GLY A 169 2.23 -7.99 -5.73
CA GLY A 169 2.98 -7.44 -6.85
C GLY A 169 2.18 -7.54 -8.14
N GLY A 170 2.85 -7.73 -9.27
CA GLY A 170 2.19 -7.78 -10.58
C GLY A 170 1.77 -6.38 -11.02
N SER A 171 0.54 -6.20 -11.50
CA SER A 171 0.06 -4.95 -12.10
C SER A 171 0.85 -4.47 -13.33
N GLY A 172 0.19 -3.84 -14.29
CA GLY A 172 0.90 -3.08 -15.33
C GLY A 172 1.46 -3.85 -16.53
N LEU A 173 1.05 -5.09 -16.79
CA LEU A 173 1.10 -5.65 -18.16
C LEU A 173 -0.09 -5.13 -18.97
N LEU A 174 -0.11 -3.82 -19.25
CA LEU A 174 -1.28 -3.17 -19.81
C LEU A 174 -1.45 -3.49 -21.29
N HIS A 175 -2.71 -3.58 -21.69
CA HIS A 175 -3.08 -3.60 -23.10
C HIS A 175 -2.93 -2.18 -23.69
N PRO A 176 -2.66 -2.02 -25.01
CA PRO A 176 -2.41 -0.71 -25.62
C PRO A 176 -3.65 0.15 -25.86
N ASP A 177 -4.82 -0.19 -25.30
CA ASP A 177 -6.08 0.55 -25.48
C ASP A 177 -6.52 1.38 -24.27
N ARG A 178 -5.87 1.25 -23.10
CA ARG A 178 -6.30 1.96 -21.89
C ARG A 178 -5.18 2.22 -20.89
N ASP A 179 -5.24 3.40 -20.29
CA ASP A 179 -4.42 3.75 -19.13
C ASP A 179 -4.92 3.03 -17.87
N LEU A 180 -4.01 2.61 -17.00
CA LEU A 180 -4.36 2.19 -15.65
C LEU A 180 -4.56 3.43 -14.78
N LYS A 181 -5.63 3.43 -13.99
CA LYS A 181 -5.90 4.43 -12.96
C LYS A 181 -6.40 3.71 -11.72
N VAL A 182 -5.72 3.92 -10.61
CA VAL A 182 -5.99 3.25 -9.34
C VAL A 182 -6.03 4.29 -8.25
N PHE A 183 -7.06 4.18 -7.42
CA PHE A 183 -7.11 4.83 -6.12
C PHE A 183 -6.85 3.77 -5.04
N ASN A 184 -5.87 4.02 -4.19
CA ASN A 184 -5.47 3.12 -3.12
C ASN A 184 -5.56 3.86 -1.78
N THR A 185 -6.10 3.23 -0.75
CA THR A 185 -6.22 3.83 0.59
C THR A 185 -5.68 2.91 1.67
N GLN A 186 -5.02 3.47 2.67
CA GLN A 186 -4.38 2.74 3.77
C GLN A 186 -5.10 3.03 5.08
N TRP A 187 -5.41 1.95 5.81
CA TRP A 187 -6.22 1.97 7.03
C TRP A 187 -5.51 1.22 8.14
N LEU A 188 -5.60 1.75 9.36
CA LEU A 188 -4.92 1.23 10.56
C LEU A 188 -5.94 0.89 11.63
N GLY A 189 -5.72 -0.23 12.30
CA GLY A 189 -6.52 -0.73 13.41
C GLY A 189 -5.83 -0.57 14.76
N ASP A 190 -6.21 -1.45 15.70
CA ASP A 190 -5.97 -1.21 17.12
C ASP A 190 -4.54 -1.50 17.58
N ASP A 191 -3.86 -2.47 16.96
CA ASP A 191 -2.49 -2.83 17.34
C ASP A 191 -1.41 -1.92 16.72
N VAL A 192 -1.77 -1.12 15.72
CA VAL A 192 -0.81 -0.31 14.97
C VAL A 192 -0.23 0.81 15.82
N ARG A 193 1.10 0.94 15.79
CA ARG A 193 1.85 2.00 16.48
C ARG A 193 2.78 2.72 15.52
N VAL A 194 3.13 3.95 15.87
CA VAL A 194 4.16 4.73 15.18
C VAL A 194 5.49 3.98 15.26
N MET A 195 6.20 3.89 14.14
CA MET A 195 7.51 3.26 14.06
C MET A 195 8.31 3.86 12.92
N PHE A 196 9.34 4.62 13.27
CA PHE A 196 10.22 5.24 12.28
C PHE A 196 11.33 4.28 11.88
N ARG A 197 11.48 4.07 10.56
CA ARG A 197 12.60 3.29 10.00
C ARG A 197 13.81 4.20 9.82
N PRO A 198 15.04 3.64 9.83
CA PRO A 198 16.24 4.40 9.48
C PRO A 198 16.17 4.98 8.05
N GLU A 199 15.57 4.23 7.12
CA GLU A 199 15.49 4.58 5.70
C GLU A 199 14.27 3.92 5.00
N GLY A 200 13.96 4.39 3.79
CA GLY A 200 13.01 3.73 2.88
C GLY A 200 11.52 3.90 3.20
N MET A 201 11.13 4.77 4.13
CA MET A 201 9.71 5.08 4.34
C MET A 201 9.15 5.84 3.13
N ASP A 202 8.00 5.41 2.60
CA ASP A 202 7.31 6.06 1.49
C ASP A 202 5.78 5.89 1.59
N PRO A 203 5.00 6.98 1.77
CA PRO A 203 5.48 8.31 2.11
C PRO A 203 6.15 8.33 3.50
N ASP A 204 7.20 9.12 3.66
CA ASP A 204 7.83 9.32 4.97
C ASP A 204 6.98 10.28 5.82
N HIS A 205 6.29 9.74 6.82
CA HIS A 205 5.45 10.50 7.74
C HIS A 205 6.20 10.90 9.02
N SER A 206 7.47 10.54 9.18
CA SER A 206 8.21 10.73 10.44
C SER A 206 8.31 12.20 10.86
N GLN A 207 8.57 13.10 9.91
CA GLN A 207 8.64 14.53 10.18
C GLN A 207 7.28 15.07 10.64
N VAL A 208 6.23 14.85 9.86
CA VAL A 208 4.89 15.39 10.17
C VAL A 208 4.31 14.80 11.46
N MET A 209 4.59 13.52 11.73
CA MET A 209 4.25 12.87 13.01
C MET A 209 4.96 13.56 14.19
N THR A 210 6.27 13.77 14.08
CA THR A 210 7.07 14.43 15.13
C THR A 210 6.59 15.85 15.40
N GLU A 211 6.28 16.61 14.34
CA GLU A 211 5.75 17.98 14.45
C GLU A 211 4.39 18.04 15.17
N HIS A 212 3.60 16.96 15.08
CA HIS A 212 2.32 16.81 15.79
C HIS A 212 2.43 16.08 17.13
N GLY A 213 3.65 15.85 17.61
CA GLY A 213 3.92 15.26 18.92
C GLY A 213 3.74 13.75 19.02
N LEU A 214 3.71 13.05 17.88
CA LEU A 214 3.73 11.58 17.83
C LEU A 214 5.18 11.08 17.82
N ALA A 215 5.46 10.08 18.64
CA ALA A 215 6.75 9.41 18.75
C ALA A 215 6.62 7.89 18.54
N PRO A 216 7.73 7.18 18.23
CA PRO A 216 7.70 5.72 18.13
C PRO A 216 7.06 5.05 19.35
N GLY A 217 6.16 4.10 19.10
CA GLY A 217 5.37 3.41 20.12
C GLY A 217 4.03 4.06 20.45
N ASP A 218 3.75 5.28 19.98
CA ASP A 218 2.45 5.93 20.18
C ASP A 218 1.36 5.30 19.32
N ARG A 219 0.11 5.41 19.78
CA ARG A 219 -1.07 5.07 18.97
C ARG A 219 -1.25 6.13 17.88
N VAL A 220 -1.42 5.68 16.65
CA VAL A 220 -1.71 6.56 15.51
C VAL A 220 -3.11 7.15 15.69
N GLY A 221 -3.25 8.47 15.54
CA GLY A 221 -4.52 9.13 15.71
C GLY A 221 -4.44 10.66 15.68
N GLY A 222 -5.53 11.31 16.10
CA GLY A 222 -5.64 12.77 16.15
C GLY A 222 -6.02 13.38 14.79
N PRO A 223 -5.89 14.71 14.64
CA PRO A 223 -6.28 15.41 13.41
C PRO A 223 -5.54 14.97 12.15
N LEU A 224 -4.32 14.44 12.32
CA LEU A 224 -3.48 13.97 11.21
C LEU A 224 -3.94 12.61 10.67
N TYR A 225 -4.43 11.74 11.55
CA TYR A 225 -4.89 10.39 11.23
C TYR A 225 -6.27 10.16 11.86
N PRO A 226 -7.34 10.69 11.25
CA PRO A 226 -8.66 10.70 11.86
C PRO A 226 -9.18 9.29 12.09
N GLU A 227 -9.85 9.07 13.23
CA GLU A 227 -10.65 7.86 13.47
C GLU A 227 -11.96 8.01 12.69
N LEU A 228 -12.17 7.15 11.69
CA LEU A 228 -13.30 7.25 10.76
C LEU A 228 -14.33 6.13 10.96
N TRP A 229 -14.00 5.12 11.77
CA TRP A 229 -14.96 4.10 12.16
C TRP A 229 -14.63 3.53 13.53
N ARG A 230 -15.69 3.17 14.26
CA ARG A 230 -15.62 2.46 15.53
C ARG A 230 -16.73 1.41 15.57
N ARG A 231 -16.41 0.21 16.03
CA ARG A 231 -17.38 -0.87 16.23
C ARG A 231 -18.42 -0.44 17.24
N GLU A 232 -19.69 -0.64 16.91
CA GLU A 232 -20.77 -0.44 17.88
C GLU A 232 -20.62 -1.45 19.02
N PRO A 233 -20.76 -1.01 20.30
CA PRO A 233 -20.78 -1.94 21.42
C PRO A 233 -21.88 -2.98 21.22
N VAL A 234 -21.56 -4.26 21.42
CA VAL A 234 -22.58 -5.32 21.45
C VAL A 234 -23.53 -4.99 22.60
N ALA A 235 -24.78 -4.65 22.29
CA ALA A 235 -25.81 -4.48 23.30
C ALA A 235 -25.97 -5.81 24.04
N VAL A 236 -25.65 -5.79 25.34
CA VAL A 236 -25.74 -6.95 26.25
C VAL A 236 -27.19 -7.19 26.65
#